data_AF-A0A7R9D5Z9-F1
#
_entry.id   AF-A0A7R9D5Z9-F1
#
_cell.length_a   1.000
_cell.length_b   1.000
_cell.length_c   1.000
_cell.angle_alpha   90.00
_cell.angle_beta   90.00
_cell.angle_gamma   90.00
#
_symmetry.space_group_name_H-M   'P 1'
#
loop_
_entity.id
_entity.type
_entity.pdbx_description
1 polymer ?
#
loop_
_entity_poly.entity_id
_entity_poly.type
_entity_poly.pdbx_seq_one_letter_code
_entity_poly.pdbx_strand_id
1 'polypeptide(L)'
;MSGTGHSGESKLGETGHGTFIKGTEIQEFYRDCNVLITGGTGFLGKLLIEKLLRSCPANKKIFILIRPKRGKSAEERKEKLFKCVIFDSLKAANPSFHEKIVMVSGDISLAKLGFSPVDYEMLTRQVNIIFHLAATVKFDEKVNIAVPINITGTKEIINLGRECVNLKSIVYASTAYSNCHLKDIKESFYTPPLEEDETINYLTTVDEVIMELIMPKVLGEWPNTYTFTKAIAENILRKTASDLPISIVRPSQITGTLKEPLVGWIDNFYGPNGLVAGVGMGLLKTFFNKGELKSEIIPGDLVINGIIVAAYDVGV
;
A
#
# COMPACT_ATOMS: atom_id res chain seq x y z
N MET A 1 -69.05 12.53 -44.68
CA MET A 1 -69.56 13.37 -43.59
C MET A 1 -68.39 13.67 -42.66
N SER A 2 -68.16 14.97 -42.39
CA SER A 2 -67.38 15.58 -41.29
C SER A 2 -66.10 14.85 -40.82
N GLY A 3 -64.87 15.32 -41.00
CA GLY A 3 -64.40 16.70 -40.82
C GLY A 3 -64.01 16.94 -39.35
N THR A 4 -62.71 17.24 -39.12
CA THR A 4 -62.07 18.18 -38.15
C THR A 4 -60.84 17.58 -37.46
N GLY A 5 -59.68 18.20 -37.67
CA GLY A 5 -58.49 18.00 -36.84
C GLY A 5 -58.44 18.97 -35.65
N HIS A 6 -57.55 18.71 -34.70
CA HIS A 6 -56.72 19.72 -34.02
C HIS A 6 -55.63 19.08 -33.17
N SER A 7 -54.53 19.81 -33.10
CA SER A 7 -53.31 19.68 -32.31
C SER A 7 -53.51 19.43 -30.80
N GLY A 8 -52.55 18.72 -30.19
CA GLY A 8 -52.33 18.74 -28.75
C GLY A 8 -50.90 18.31 -28.40
N GLU A 9 -50.07 19.27 -28.02
CA GLU A 9 -48.81 19.02 -27.30
C GLU A 9 -49.10 18.26 -26.00
N SER A 10 -48.22 17.31 -25.64
CA SER A 10 -47.99 16.97 -24.23
C SER A 10 -46.50 17.02 -23.94
N LYS A 11 -46.09 18.08 -23.24
CA LYS A 11 -44.92 18.08 -22.36
C LYS A 11 -45.34 17.44 -21.04
N LEU A 12 -44.44 16.65 -20.45
CA LEU A 12 -44.29 16.21 -19.04
C LEU A 12 -43.73 14.78 -19.16
N GLY A 13 -42.49 14.46 -18.78
CA GLY A 13 -41.74 14.91 -17.62
C GLY A 13 -41.24 13.64 -16.94
N GLU A 14 -40.31 12.91 -17.57
CA GLU A 14 -39.63 11.80 -16.91
C GLU A 14 -38.27 12.26 -16.44
N THR A 15 -38.22 12.47 -15.13
CA THR A 15 -37.01 12.71 -14.37
C THR A 15 -36.06 11.54 -14.59
N GLY A 16 -34.82 11.86 -14.98
CA GLY A 16 -33.74 10.90 -15.09
C GLY A 16 -33.39 10.34 -13.71
N HIS A 17 -34.12 9.31 -13.26
CA HIS A 17 -33.60 8.37 -12.28
C HIS A 17 -32.58 7.50 -13.01
N GLY A 18 -31.33 7.96 -13.02
CA GLY A 18 -30.21 7.12 -13.44
C GLY A 18 -30.28 5.82 -12.65
N THR A 19 -30.38 4.70 -13.38
CA THR A 19 -30.48 3.36 -12.81
C THR A 19 -29.24 3.12 -11.95
N PHE A 20 -29.41 3.07 -10.63
CA PHE A 20 -28.33 2.71 -9.71
C PHE A 20 -27.94 1.25 -9.95
N ILE A 21 -26.82 1.02 -10.64
CA ILE A 21 -26.24 -0.31 -10.76
C ILE A 21 -25.52 -0.61 -9.44
N LYS A 22 -26.14 -1.48 -8.63
CA LYS A 22 -25.55 -2.02 -7.40
C LYS A 22 -24.32 -2.85 -7.76
N GLY A 23 -23.18 -2.54 -7.14
CA GLY A 23 -21.93 -3.29 -7.28
C GLY A 23 -21.89 -4.54 -6.39
N THR A 24 -20.78 -5.26 -6.48
CA THR A 24 -20.45 -6.32 -5.51
C THR A 24 -20.28 -5.76 -4.10
N GLU A 25 -20.35 -6.59 -3.06
CA GLU A 25 -20.20 -6.16 -1.66
C GLU A 25 -18.89 -5.39 -1.42
N ILE A 26 -17.80 -5.85 -2.03
CA ILE A 26 -16.50 -5.17 -2.00
C ILE A 26 -16.62 -3.78 -2.64
N GLN A 27 -17.23 -3.68 -3.84
CA GLN A 27 -17.38 -2.38 -4.52
C GLN A 27 -18.26 -1.41 -3.71
N GLU A 28 -19.31 -1.91 -3.06
CA GLU A 28 -20.18 -1.11 -2.19
C GLU A 28 -19.45 -0.61 -0.95
N PHE A 29 -18.56 -1.42 -0.35
CA PHE A 29 -17.75 -0.98 0.78
C PHE A 29 -16.86 0.22 0.47
N TYR A 30 -16.25 0.24 -0.73
CA TYR A 30 -15.42 1.36 -1.22
C TYR A 30 -16.22 2.52 -1.80
N ARG A 31 -17.54 2.38 -1.97
CA ARG A 31 -18.40 3.44 -2.52
C ARG A 31 -18.34 4.67 -1.63
N ASP A 32 -18.14 5.83 -2.25
CA ASP A 32 -18.09 7.12 -1.59
C ASP A 32 -17.01 7.27 -0.49
N CYS A 33 -16.06 6.32 -0.41
CA CYS A 33 -14.95 6.38 0.52
C CYS A 33 -13.78 7.16 -0.05
N ASN A 34 -13.06 7.87 0.83
CA ASN A 34 -11.73 8.36 0.53
C ASN A 34 -10.66 7.42 1.10
N VAL A 35 -9.63 7.17 0.28
CA VAL A 35 -8.55 6.24 0.59
C VAL A 35 -7.25 7.00 0.76
N LEU A 36 -6.47 6.71 1.80
CA LEU A 36 -5.08 7.13 1.92
C LEU A 36 -4.15 5.95 1.61
N ILE A 37 -3.19 6.15 0.72
CA ILE A 37 -2.18 5.15 0.37
C ILE A 37 -0.78 5.70 0.69
N THR A 38 -0.07 5.03 1.59
CA THR A 38 1.38 5.20 1.71
C THR A 38 2.08 4.23 0.78
N GLY A 39 3.24 4.62 0.23
CA GLY A 39 3.96 3.77 -0.72
C GLY A 39 3.30 3.71 -2.10
N GLY A 40 2.38 4.63 -2.42
CA GLY A 40 1.65 4.67 -3.70
C GLY A 40 2.52 4.82 -4.96
N THR A 41 3.78 5.21 -4.81
CA THR A 41 4.75 5.28 -5.93
C THR A 41 5.59 4.01 -6.13
N GLY A 42 5.50 3.05 -5.21
CA GLY A 42 6.14 1.74 -5.34
C GLY A 42 5.30 0.76 -6.17
N PHE A 43 5.85 -0.44 -6.36
CA PHE A 43 5.24 -1.50 -7.17
C PHE A 43 3.80 -1.84 -6.76
N LEU A 44 3.59 -2.28 -5.51
CA LEU A 44 2.25 -2.59 -5.01
C LEU A 44 1.34 -1.37 -4.95
N GLY A 45 1.87 -0.20 -4.58
CA GLY A 45 1.09 1.02 -4.53
C GLY A 45 0.48 1.40 -5.88
N LYS A 46 1.27 1.27 -6.95
CA LYS A 46 0.82 1.47 -8.33
C LYS A 46 -0.29 0.50 -8.72
N LEU A 47 -0.11 -0.79 -8.44
CA LEU A 47 -1.13 -1.81 -8.71
C LEU A 47 -2.41 -1.57 -7.90
N LEU A 48 -2.30 -1.17 -6.64
CA LEU A 48 -3.45 -0.86 -5.80
C LEU A 48 -4.23 0.34 -6.35
N ILE A 49 -3.55 1.43 -6.72
CA ILE A 49 -4.19 2.61 -7.30
C ILE A 49 -4.92 2.23 -8.58
N GLU A 50 -4.26 1.50 -9.48
CA GLU A 50 -4.86 1.01 -10.73
C GLU A 50 -6.11 0.17 -10.44
N LYS A 51 -5.99 -0.83 -9.57
CA LYS A 51 -7.07 -1.76 -9.26
C LYS A 51 -8.26 -1.06 -8.64
N LEU A 52 -8.04 -0.11 -7.71
CA LEU A 52 -9.10 0.68 -7.08
C LEU A 52 -9.81 1.57 -8.10
N LEU A 53 -9.07 2.26 -8.98
CA LEU A 53 -9.67 3.11 -10.02
C LEU A 53 -10.47 2.30 -11.04
N ARG A 54 -10.00 1.10 -11.40
CA ARG A 54 -10.66 0.24 -12.39
C ARG A 54 -11.84 -0.52 -11.81
N SER A 55 -11.68 -1.08 -10.61
CA SER A 55 -12.61 -2.05 -10.03
C SER A 55 -13.54 -1.43 -9.00
N CYS A 56 -13.14 -0.36 -8.32
CA CYS A 56 -13.96 0.39 -7.35
C CYS A 56 -14.14 1.85 -7.80
N PRO A 57 -14.64 2.11 -9.02
CA PRO A 57 -14.69 3.46 -9.59
C PRO A 57 -15.66 4.40 -8.87
N ALA A 58 -16.49 3.91 -7.94
CA ALA A 58 -17.37 4.75 -7.13
C ALA A 58 -16.71 5.32 -5.87
N ASN A 59 -15.40 5.10 -5.66
CA ASN A 59 -14.64 5.80 -4.62
C ASN A 59 -14.55 7.31 -4.90
N LYS A 60 -14.41 8.13 -3.85
CA LYS A 60 -14.36 9.59 -3.98
C LYS A 60 -12.96 10.07 -4.36
N LYS A 61 -12.03 10.04 -3.40
CA LYS A 61 -10.64 10.49 -3.60
C LYS A 61 -9.65 9.42 -3.14
N ILE A 62 -8.53 9.35 -3.84
CA ILE A 62 -7.35 8.59 -3.40
C ILE A 62 -6.24 9.59 -3.09
N PHE A 63 -5.97 9.74 -1.80
CA PHE A 63 -4.84 10.49 -1.27
C PHE A 63 -3.59 9.61 -1.34
N ILE A 64 -2.50 10.15 -1.87
CA ILE A 64 -1.22 9.45 -1.97
C ILE A 64 -0.17 10.27 -1.22
N LEU A 65 0.41 9.67 -0.18
CA LEU A 65 1.56 10.26 0.52
C LEU A 65 2.78 10.23 -0.40
N ILE A 66 3.37 11.40 -0.64
CA ILE A 66 4.58 11.55 -1.46
C ILE A 66 5.68 12.31 -0.71
N ARG A 67 6.85 11.68 -0.56
CA ARG A 67 8.04 12.31 0.07
C ARG A 67 8.57 13.50 -0.72
N PRO A 68 8.74 14.69 -0.16
CA PRO A 68 9.31 15.83 -0.89
C PRO A 68 10.61 15.47 -1.63
N LYS A 69 10.79 15.97 -2.85
CA LYS A 69 12.06 15.85 -3.57
C LYS A 69 12.44 17.20 -4.16
N ARG A 70 13.66 17.65 -3.85
CA ARG A 70 14.16 18.95 -4.31
C ARG A 70 14.03 19.07 -5.84
N GLY A 71 13.40 20.15 -6.28
CA GLY A 71 13.23 20.49 -7.69
C GLY A 71 12.18 19.64 -8.44
N LYS A 72 11.25 18.98 -7.74
CA LYS A 72 10.09 18.34 -8.38
C LYS A 72 8.79 18.67 -7.67
N SER A 73 7.78 19.12 -8.40
CA SER A 73 6.45 19.39 -7.85
C SER A 73 5.65 18.11 -7.59
N ALA A 74 4.56 18.21 -6.82
CA ALA A 74 3.64 17.10 -6.62
C ALA A 74 2.96 16.69 -7.93
N GLU A 75 2.64 17.67 -8.78
CA GLU A 75 2.01 17.53 -10.09
C GLU A 75 2.93 16.79 -11.06
N GLU A 76 4.20 17.17 -11.17
CA GLU A 76 5.17 16.47 -12.03
C GLU A 76 5.34 15.00 -11.62
N ARG A 77 5.25 14.71 -10.32
CA ARG A 77 5.31 13.34 -9.82
C ARG A 77 4.04 12.56 -10.10
N LYS A 78 2.88 13.21 -10.01
CA LYS A 78 1.58 12.67 -10.42
C LYS A 78 1.59 12.32 -11.90
N GLU A 79 2.03 13.23 -12.75
CA GLU A 79 2.18 12.98 -14.19
C GLU A 79 3.14 11.82 -14.46
N LYS A 80 4.31 11.80 -13.81
CA LYS A 80 5.27 10.70 -13.97
C LYS A 80 4.69 9.35 -13.54
N LEU A 81 3.93 9.32 -12.44
CA LEU A 81 3.26 8.10 -11.97
C LEU A 81 2.31 7.57 -13.05
N PHE A 82 1.46 8.44 -13.60
CA PHE A 82 0.47 8.05 -14.60
C PHE A 82 1.04 7.86 -16.00
N LYS A 83 2.28 8.24 -16.29
CA LYS A 83 2.99 7.81 -17.51
C LYS A 83 3.32 6.31 -17.52
N CYS A 84 3.17 5.60 -16.40
CA CYS A 84 3.39 4.15 -16.36
C CYS A 84 2.33 3.38 -17.20
N VAL A 85 2.79 2.38 -17.94
CA VAL A 85 1.98 1.56 -18.87
C VAL A 85 0.77 0.89 -18.23
N ILE A 86 0.83 0.57 -16.94
CA ILE A 86 -0.29 -0.07 -16.24
C ILE A 86 -1.55 0.79 -16.21
N PHE A 87 -1.40 2.11 -16.35
CA PHE A 87 -2.52 3.05 -16.35
C PHE A 87 -3.07 3.30 -17.77
N ASP A 88 -2.48 2.74 -18.83
CA ASP A 88 -2.89 3.05 -20.21
C ASP A 88 -4.33 2.60 -20.49
N SER A 89 -4.71 1.41 -20.04
CA SER A 89 -6.09 0.92 -20.16
C SER A 89 -7.08 1.81 -19.39
N LEU A 90 -6.68 2.31 -18.22
CA LEU A 90 -7.48 3.26 -17.45
C LEU A 90 -7.62 4.62 -18.14
N LYS A 91 -6.54 5.15 -18.75
CA LYS A 91 -6.59 6.40 -19.53
C LYS A 91 -7.54 6.29 -20.69
N ALA A 92 -7.50 5.16 -21.41
CA ALA A 92 -8.38 4.90 -22.54
C ALA A 92 -9.85 4.81 -22.11
N ALA A 93 -10.14 4.15 -20.98
CA ALA A 93 -11.50 3.97 -20.48
C ALA A 93 -12.07 5.21 -19.78
N ASN A 94 -11.24 5.98 -19.06
CA ASN A 94 -11.65 7.16 -18.30
C ASN A 94 -10.53 8.21 -18.25
N PRO A 95 -10.41 9.11 -19.22
CA PRO A 95 -9.34 10.11 -19.26
C PRO A 95 -9.25 11.00 -18.00
N SER A 96 -10.36 11.23 -17.29
CA SER A 96 -10.43 12.07 -16.09
C SER A 96 -10.18 11.32 -14.77
N PHE A 97 -9.80 10.04 -14.78
CA PHE A 97 -9.55 9.29 -13.52
C PHE A 97 -8.57 10.00 -12.57
N HIS A 98 -7.63 10.77 -13.14
CA HIS A 98 -6.58 11.46 -12.40
C HIS A 98 -7.13 12.59 -11.51
N GLU A 99 -8.33 13.10 -11.75
CA GLU A 99 -9.01 14.10 -10.91
C GLU A 99 -9.29 13.58 -9.50
N LYS A 100 -9.47 12.26 -9.35
CA LYS A 100 -9.68 11.61 -8.05
C LYS A 100 -8.40 11.53 -7.21
N ILE A 101 -7.25 11.80 -7.80
CA ILE A 101 -5.95 11.58 -7.17
C ILE A 101 -5.46 12.88 -6.56
N VAL A 102 -5.26 12.86 -5.24
CA VAL A 102 -4.72 13.98 -4.48
C VAL A 102 -3.34 13.57 -3.96
N MET A 103 -2.30 14.25 -4.42
CA MET A 103 -0.94 14.06 -3.91
C MET A 103 -0.78 14.88 -2.64
N VAL A 104 -0.39 14.24 -1.54
CA VAL A 104 -0.18 14.92 -0.26
C VAL A 104 1.30 14.80 0.11
N SER A 105 1.95 15.94 0.31
CA SER A 105 3.35 15.99 0.69
C SER A 105 3.54 15.54 2.13
N GLY A 106 4.35 14.51 2.34
CA GLY A 106 4.64 13.99 3.69
C GLY A 106 5.81 13.01 3.67
N ASP A 107 6.42 12.79 4.83
CA ASP A 107 7.42 11.77 5.03
C ASP A 107 7.07 10.89 6.22
N ILE A 108 6.96 9.60 5.95
CA ILE A 108 6.52 8.60 6.90
C ILE A 108 7.50 8.45 8.08
N SER A 109 8.75 8.86 7.91
CA SER A 109 9.75 8.85 9.00
C SER A 109 9.60 10.01 9.98
N LEU A 110 8.69 10.96 9.74
CA LEU A 110 8.51 12.16 10.56
C LEU A 110 7.24 12.07 11.40
N ALA A 111 7.22 12.81 12.51
CA ALA A 111 6.02 12.99 13.31
C ALA A 111 4.86 13.52 12.45
N LYS A 112 3.65 13.04 12.71
CA LYS A 112 2.44 13.30 11.92
C LYS A 112 2.65 13.03 10.43
N LEU A 113 3.51 12.06 10.11
CA LEU A 113 3.85 11.64 8.75
C LEU A 113 4.42 12.79 7.90
N GLY A 114 4.97 13.83 8.54
CA GLY A 114 5.49 15.02 7.89
C GLY A 114 4.44 15.85 7.14
N PHE A 115 3.15 15.63 7.39
CA PHE A 115 2.08 16.43 6.80
C PHE A 115 2.07 17.85 7.35
N SER A 116 1.65 18.81 6.51
CA SER A 116 1.31 20.14 7.01
C SER A 116 0.11 20.05 7.97
N PRO A 117 -0.06 20.97 8.92
CA PRO A 117 -1.23 20.96 9.80
C PRO A 117 -2.57 20.95 9.04
N VAL A 118 -2.62 21.66 7.91
CA VAL A 118 -3.80 21.74 7.03
C VAL A 118 -4.08 20.40 6.36
N ASP A 119 -3.05 19.76 5.80
CA ASP A 119 -3.20 18.44 5.16
C ASP A 119 -3.57 17.37 6.19
N TYR A 120 -2.97 17.41 7.37
CA TYR A 120 -3.26 16.49 8.45
C TYR A 120 -4.74 16.58 8.88
N GLU A 121 -5.25 17.80 9.10
CA GLU A 121 -6.67 18.03 9.43
C GLU A 121 -7.61 17.60 8.28
N MET A 122 -7.22 17.86 7.03
CA MET A 122 -7.99 17.38 5.87
C MET A 122 -8.09 15.86 5.86
N LEU A 123 -6.97 15.16 6.09
CA LEU A 123 -6.90 13.70 6.07
C LEU A 123 -7.72 13.09 7.20
N THR A 124 -7.58 13.57 8.44
CA THR A 124 -8.35 13.06 9.59
C THR A 124 -9.86 13.25 9.41
N ARG A 125 -10.30 14.30 8.72
CA ARG A 125 -11.73 14.52 8.45
C ARG A 125 -12.29 13.66 7.31
N GLN A 126 -11.48 13.40 6.27
CA GLN A 126 -11.99 12.85 5.01
C GLN A 126 -11.67 11.38 4.80
N VAL A 127 -10.55 10.87 5.32
CA VAL A 127 -10.09 9.50 5.05
C VAL A 127 -10.97 8.47 5.76
N ASN A 128 -11.38 7.46 5.00
CA ASN A 128 -12.11 6.31 5.52
C ASN A 128 -11.25 5.04 5.56
N ILE A 129 -10.32 4.89 4.62
CA ILE A 129 -9.54 3.67 4.46
C ILE A 129 -8.07 4.02 4.33
N ILE A 130 -7.20 3.37 5.11
CA ILE A 130 -5.75 3.59 5.05
C ILE A 130 -5.07 2.31 4.59
N PHE A 131 -4.34 2.37 3.47
CA PHE A 131 -3.43 1.31 3.05
C PHE A 131 -1.99 1.72 3.37
N HIS A 132 -1.41 1.06 4.36
CA HIS A 132 -0.02 1.26 4.73
C HIS A 132 0.90 0.27 4.01
N LEU A 133 1.36 0.66 2.81
CA LEU A 133 2.27 -0.13 1.97
C LEU A 133 3.71 0.42 1.94
N ALA A 134 3.95 1.61 2.49
CA ALA A 134 5.29 2.17 2.56
C ALA A 134 6.19 1.34 3.48
N ALA A 135 7.32 0.89 2.94
CA ALA A 135 8.42 0.33 3.70
C ALA A 135 9.71 0.52 2.90
N THR A 136 10.85 0.55 3.58
CA THR A 136 12.09 0.15 2.92
C THR A 136 12.12 -1.37 2.83
N VAL A 137 12.27 -1.89 1.61
CA VAL A 137 12.25 -3.33 1.29
C VAL A 137 13.62 -3.85 0.89
N LYS A 138 14.66 -3.02 1.02
CA LYS A 138 16.04 -3.43 0.79
C LYS A 138 16.51 -4.25 1.99
N PHE A 139 17.06 -5.43 1.73
CA PHE A 139 17.51 -6.34 2.78
C PHE A 139 18.74 -5.80 3.53
N ASP A 140 19.54 -4.99 2.85
CA ASP A 140 20.76 -4.34 3.35
C ASP A 140 20.54 -2.87 3.76
N GLU A 141 19.28 -2.42 3.93
CA GLU A 141 19.04 -1.06 4.39
C GLU A 141 19.62 -0.85 5.79
N LYS A 142 20.24 0.30 5.99
CA LYS A 142 20.74 0.71 7.30
C LYS A 142 19.58 0.90 8.27
N VAL A 143 19.78 0.47 9.51
CA VAL A 143 18.72 0.44 10.53
C VAL A 143 18.27 1.83 10.95
N ASN A 144 19.18 2.80 11.00
CA ASN A 144 18.86 4.21 11.24
C ASN A 144 17.92 4.80 10.16
N ILE A 145 17.84 4.20 8.97
CA ILE A 145 16.88 4.55 7.92
C ILE A 145 15.62 3.68 8.02
N ALA A 146 15.79 2.38 8.26
CA ALA A 146 14.68 1.43 8.28
C ALA A 146 13.75 1.61 9.50
N VAL A 147 14.29 1.93 10.68
CA VAL A 147 13.51 2.12 11.91
C VAL A 147 12.53 3.30 11.77
N PRO A 148 12.95 4.53 11.40
CA PRO A 148 11.99 5.62 11.21
C PRO A 148 10.88 5.30 10.20
N ILE A 149 11.21 4.59 9.10
CA ILE A 149 10.24 4.31 8.04
C ILE A 149 9.27 3.19 8.43
N ASN A 150 9.79 2.05 8.88
CA ASN A 150 9.00 0.83 9.08
C ASN A 150 8.36 0.76 10.48
N ILE A 151 8.98 1.36 11.50
CA ILE A 151 8.55 1.28 12.91
C ILE A 151 7.84 2.57 13.29
N THR A 152 8.55 3.70 13.33
CA THR A 152 7.95 5.00 13.68
C THR A 152 6.83 5.36 12.71
N GLY A 153 7.04 5.13 11.41
CA GLY A 153 6.01 5.29 10.39
C GLY A 153 4.73 4.49 10.62
N THR A 154 4.86 3.25 11.10
CA THR A 154 3.70 2.43 11.45
C THR A 154 2.95 3.05 12.64
N LYS A 155 3.66 3.50 13.68
CA LYS A 155 3.06 4.20 14.83
C LYS A 155 2.29 5.46 14.42
N GLU A 156 2.89 6.27 13.56
CA GLU A 156 2.26 7.50 13.07
C GLU A 156 1.01 7.22 12.22
N ILE A 157 0.97 6.12 11.47
CA ILE A 157 -0.23 5.67 10.76
C ILE A 157 -1.34 5.26 11.73
N ILE A 158 -1.02 4.53 12.79
CA ILE A 158 -1.98 4.15 13.83
C ILE A 158 -2.55 5.41 14.50
N ASN A 159 -1.69 6.38 14.82
CA ASN A 159 -2.10 7.66 15.41
C ASN A 159 -3.03 8.44 14.46
N LEU A 160 -2.67 8.57 13.18
CA LEU A 160 -3.54 9.18 12.18
C LEU A 160 -4.90 8.47 12.10
N GLY A 161 -4.89 7.13 12.11
CA GLY A 161 -6.08 6.30 12.09
C GLY A 161 -7.02 6.60 13.25
N ARG A 162 -6.51 6.72 14.49
CA ARG A 162 -7.33 7.09 15.66
C ARG A 162 -7.94 8.48 15.55
N GLU A 163 -7.26 9.40 14.88
CA GLU A 163 -7.77 10.76 14.68
C GLU A 163 -8.77 10.84 13.49
N CYS A 164 -8.88 9.80 12.66
CA CYS A 164 -9.82 9.78 11.54
C CYS A 164 -11.28 9.64 12.00
N VAL A 165 -12.12 10.63 11.69
CA VAL A 165 -13.51 10.73 12.17
C VAL A 165 -14.41 9.60 11.64
N ASN A 166 -14.14 9.12 10.43
CA ASN A 166 -14.97 8.11 9.75
C ASN A 166 -14.12 6.93 9.25
N LEU A 167 -13.14 6.51 10.06
CA LEU A 167 -12.28 5.38 9.73
C LEU A 167 -13.11 4.09 9.65
N LYS A 168 -13.00 3.40 8.51
CA LYS A 168 -13.58 2.08 8.26
C LYS A 168 -12.54 0.97 8.40
N SER A 169 -11.33 1.17 7.88
CA SER A 169 -10.31 0.11 7.88
C SER A 169 -8.89 0.64 7.71
N ILE A 170 -7.93 -0.03 8.33
CA ILE A 170 -6.50 0.11 8.06
C ILE A 170 -5.96 -1.23 7.59
N VAL A 171 -5.20 -1.24 6.50
CA VAL A 171 -4.50 -2.44 6.02
C VAL A 171 -3.01 -2.20 6.10
N TYR A 172 -2.32 -2.98 6.91
CA TYR A 172 -0.86 -2.98 7.00
C TYR A 172 -0.27 -4.08 6.14
N ALA A 173 0.57 -3.72 5.16
CA ALA A 173 1.34 -4.70 4.41
C ALA A 173 2.61 -5.09 5.17
N SER A 174 2.61 -6.28 5.76
CA SER A 174 3.77 -6.92 6.35
C SER A 174 4.42 -7.88 5.34
N THR A 175 4.91 -9.03 5.80
CA THR A 175 5.51 -10.08 4.97
C THR A 175 5.41 -11.43 5.67
N ALA A 176 5.26 -12.52 4.91
CA ALA A 176 5.30 -13.88 5.43
C ALA A 176 6.63 -14.23 6.13
N TYR A 177 7.67 -13.43 5.87
CA TYR A 177 9.01 -13.63 6.42
C TYR A 177 9.29 -12.84 7.70
N SER A 178 8.30 -12.15 8.29
CA SER A 178 8.51 -11.35 9.51
C SER A 178 8.99 -12.23 10.67
N ASN A 179 8.60 -13.51 10.69
CA ASN A 179 9.01 -14.48 11.71
C ASN A 179 9.76 -15.68 11.10
N CYS A 180 10.51 -15.46 10.02
CA CYS A 180 11.20 -16.53 9.27
C CYS A 180 12.33 -17.27 10.04
N HIS A 181 12.67 -16.82 11.25
CA HIS A 181 13.52 -17.58 12.17
C HIS A 181 12.80 -18.82 12.75
N LEU A 182 11.46 -18.81 12.75
CA LEU A 182 10.63 -19.93 13.19
C LEU A 182 10.36 -20.91 12.04
N LYS A 183 10.24 -22.19 12.38
CA LYS A 183 9.94 -23.26 11.43
C LYS A 183 8.46 -23.27 10.99
N ASP A 184 7.56 -23.07 11.95
CA ASP A 184 6.11 -23.13 11.73
C ASP A 184 5.48 -21.78 12.10
N ILE A 185 4.99 -21.06 11.08
CA ILE A 185 4.44 -19.71 11.23
C ILE A 185 2.93 -19.74 10.90
N LYS A 186 2.10 -19.54 11.92
CA LYS A 186 0.65 -19.33 11.85
C LYS A 186 0.28 -17.86 11.78
N GLU A 187 -0.99 -17.58 11.48
CA GLU A 187 -1.62 -16.26 11.57
C GLU A 187 -1.86 -15.84 13.03
N SER A 188 -0.76 -15.68 13.77
CA SER A 188 -0.74 -15.17 15.14
C SER A 188 0.30 -14.07 15.27
N PHE A 189 0.26 -13.35 16.38
CA PHE A 189 1.36 -12.50 16.78
C PHE A 189 2.48 -13.31 17.44
N TYR A 190 3.71 -12.81 17.32
CA TYR A 190 4.91 -13.41 17.89
C TYR A 190 5.66 -12.40 18.74
N THR A 191 6.56 -12.89 19.58
CA THR A 191 7.48 -12.04 20.35
C THR A 191 8.41 -11.30 19.37
N PRO A 192 8.51 -9.96 19.45
CA PRO A 192 9.42 -9.21 18.59
C PRO A 192 10.89 -9.46 18.98
N PRO A 193 11.85 -9.16 18.09
CA PRO A 193 13.27 -9.22 18.43
C PRO A 193 13.69 -8.20 19.49
N LEU A 194 13.04 -7.03 19.51
CA LEU A 194 13.24 -5.94 20.45
C LEU A 194 11.92 -5.24 20.73
N GLU A 195 11.81 -4.61 21.91
CA GLU A 195 10.68 -3.75 22.20
C GLU A 195 10.77 -2.41 21.46
N GLU A 196 9.61 -1.78 21.26
CA GLU A 196 9.50 -0.55 20.44
C GLU A 196 10.40 0.58 20.97
N ASP A 197 10.28 0.91 22.26
CA ASP A 197 11.02 2.01 22.88
C ASP A 197 12.54 1.76 22.86
N GLU A 198 12.94 0.51 23.09
CA GLU A 198 14.34 0.08 22.98
C GLU A 198 14.84 0.26 21.54
N THR A 199 14.04 -0.18 20.56
CA THR A 199 14.41 -0.10 19.15
C THR A 199 14.59 1.35 18.69
N ILE A 200 13.63 2.22 19.00
CA ILE A 200 13.68 3.63 18.61
C ILE A 200 14.84 4.33 19.30
N ASN A 201 15.00 4.15 20.62
CA ASN A 201 16.04 4.86 21.35
C ASN A 201 17.45 4.35 21.02
N TYR A 202 17.68 3.03 21.03
CA TYR A 202 19.02 2.50 20.82
C TYR A 202 19.45 2.54 19.36
N LEU A 203 18.58 2.19 18.41
CA LEU A 203 19.00 2.01 17.02
C LEU A 203 19.08 3.31 16.21
N THR A 204 18.56 4.42 16.74
CA THR A 204 18.61 5.72 16.06
C THR A 204 19.61 6.70 16.68
N THR A 205 20.10 6.44 17.90
CA THR A 205 21.03 7.34 18.61
C THR A 205 22.49 6.87 18.59
N VAL A 206 22.72 5.59 18.36
CA VAL A 206 24.07 5.02 18.26
C VAL A 206 24.72 5.46 16.95
N ASP A 207 26.01 5.81 17.03
CA ASP A 207 26.82 6.17 15.88
C ASP A 207 26.78 5.09 14.78
N GLU A 208 26.78 5.52 13.52
CA GLU A 208 26.59 4.65 12.36
C GLU A 208 27.66 3.55 12.27
N VAL A 209 28.92 3.87 12.59
CA VAL A 209 30.03 2.90 12.54
C VAL A 209 29.86 1.85 13.64
N ILE A 210 29.47 2.29 14.84
CA ILE A 210 29.19 1.37 15.94
C ILE A 210 27.98 0.49 15.61
N MET A 211 26.93 1.06 15.01
CA MET A 211 25.72 0.34 14.60
C MET A 211 26.06 -0.77 13.61
N GLU A 212 26.87 -0.48 12.58
CA GLU A 212 27.31 -1.48 11.61
C GLU A 212 28.08 -2.64 12.26
N LEU A 213 28.91 -2.36 13.28
CA LEU A 213 29.65 -3.38 14.03
C LEU A 213 28.76 -4.28 14.90
N ILE A 214 27.70 -3.72 15.52
CA ILE A 214 26.82 -4.48 16.41
C ILE A 214 25.63 -5.12 15.68
N MET A 215 25.33 -4.68 14.46
CA MET A 215 24.12 -5.09 13.74
C MET A 215 23.93 -6.61 13.63
N PRO A 216 24.96 -7.42 13.35
CA PRO A 216 24.81 -8.88 13.30
C PRO A 216 24.29 -9.47 14.61
N LYS A 217 24.65 -8.87 15.75
CA LYS A 217 24.13 -9.29 17.06
C LYS A 217 22.73 -8.77 17.33
N VAL A 218 22.43 -7.54 16.89
CA VAL A 218 21.09 -6.93 17.03
C VAL A 218 20.04 -7.69 16.22
N LEU A 219 20.38 -8.11 14.99
CA LEU A 219 19.49 -8.91 14.15
C LEU A 219 19.14 -10.26 14.81
N GLY A 220 20.08 -10.84 15.57
CA GLY A 220 19.91 -12.14 16.20
C GLY A 220 19.59 -13.22 15.16
N GLU A 221 18.40 -13.80 15.25
CA GLU A 221 17.96 -14.87 14.35
C GLU A 221 17.34 -14.35 13.03
N TRP A 222 17.08 -13.05 12.91
CA TRP A 222 16.52 -12.48 11.69
C TRP A 222 17.60 -12.33 10.62
N PRO A 223 17.34 -12.78 9.38
CA PRO A 223 18.36 -12.79 8.34
C PRO A 223 18.71 -11.41 7.80
N ASN A 224 17.88 -10.38 8.04
CA ASN A 224 18.08 -9.03 7.52
C ASN A 224 17.23 -7.97 8.23
N THR A 225 17.57 -6.69 8.02
CA THR A 225 16.88 -5.52 8.57
C THR A 225 15.39 -5.47 8.20
N TYR A 226 15.02 -5.92 7.00
CA TYR A 226 13.63 -5.86 6.54
C TYR A 226 12.71 -6.76 7.37
N THR A 227 13.05 -8.04 7.50
CA THR A 227 12.27 -9.00 8.29
C THR A 227 12.25 -8.61 9.77
N PHE A 228 13.38 -8.14 10.30
CA PHE A 228 13.53 -7.63 11.65
C PHE A 228 12.56 -6.47 11.94
N THR A 229 12.59 -5.42 11.12
CA THR A 229 11.74 -4.24 11.34
C THR A 229 10.25 -4.53 11.13
N LYS A 230 9.89 -5.47 10.24
CA LYS A 230 8.50 -5.93 10.07
C LYS A 230 7.98 -6.70 11.29
N ALA A 231 8.80 -7.54 11.92
CA ALA A 231 8.43 -8.22 13.16
C ALA A 231 8.11 -7.21 14.28
N ILE A 232 8.94 -6.18 14.42
CA ILE A 232 8.72 -5.13 15.42
C ILE A 232 7.46 -4.32 15.10
N ALA A 233 7.26 -3.92 13.84
CA ALA A 233 6.07 -3.18 13.43
C ALA A 233 4.77 -3.97 13.69
N GLU A 234 4.75 -5.29 13.46
CA GLU A 234 3.61 -6.13 13.83
C GLU A 234 3.34 -6.12 15.34
N ASN A 235 4.38 -6.09 16.16
CA ASN A 235 4.22 -5.98 17.62
C ASN A 235 3.66 -4.62 18.06
N ILE A 236 3.99 -3.52 17.36
CA ILE A 236 3.38 -2.21 17.61
C ILE A 236 1.88 -2.27 17.34
N LEU A 237 1.48 -2.87 16.22
CA LEU A 237 0.07 -3.06 15.86
C LEU A 237 -0.65 -3.88 16.94
N ARG A 238 -0.05 -4.99 17.37
CA ARG A 238 -0.58 -5.82 18.47
C ARG A 238 -0.84 -5.04 19.75
N LYS A 239 0.13 -4.22 20.16
CA LYS A 239 0.10 -3.52 21.45
C LYS A 239 -0.79 -2.28 21.43
N THR A 240 -0.87 -1.60 20.30
CA THR A 240 -1.43 -0.25 20.25
C THR A 240 -2.65 -0.12 19.37
N ALA A 241 -2.93 -1.01 18.43
CA ALA A 241 -4.02 -0.84 17.46
C ALA A 241 -5.24 -1.76 17.70
N SER A 242 -5.40 -2.31 18.90
CA SER A 242 -6.52 -3.22 19.22
C SER A 242 -7.89 -2.55 19.22
N ASP A 243 -7.92 -1.22 19.32
CA ASP A 243 -9.11 -0.37 19.23
C ASP A 243 -9.47 0.04 17.80
N LEU A 244 -8.66 -0.33 16.81
CA LEU A 244 -8.82 0.07 15.40
C LEU A 244 -9.23 -1.12 14.51
N PRO A 245 -10.00 -0.86 13.43
CA PRO A 245 -10.32 -1.88 12.43
C PRO A 245 -9.12 -2.14 11.52
N ILE A 246 -8.16 -2.94 11.99
CA ILE A 246 -6.87 -3.14 11.31
C ILE A 246 -6.65 -4.59 10.87
N SER A 247 -6.19 -4.78 9.63
CA SER A 247 -5.70 -6.06 9.10
C SER A 247 -4.21 -6.02 8.81
N ILE A 248 -3.55 -7.17 8.99
CA ILE A 248 -2.15 -7.39 8.64
C ILE A 248 -2.11 -8.39 7.49
N VAL A 249 -1.61 -7.96 6.34
CA VAL A 249 -1.43 -8.83 5.17
C VAL A 249 0.03 -9.21 5.06
N ARG A 250 0.33 -10.52 5.04
CA ARG A 250 1.70 -11.08 5.01
C ARG A 250 1.99 -11.77 3.66
N PRO A 251 2.27 -11.02 2.58
CA PRO A 251 2.63 -11.62 1.31
C PRO A 251 3.98 -12.34 1.37
N SER A 252 4.15 -13.38 0.55
CA SER A 252 5.43 -14.05 0.27
C SER A 252 6.26 -13.24 -0.75
N GLN A 253 7.18 -13.87 -1.49
CA GLN A 253 8.02 -13.15 -2.45
C GLN A 253 7.20 -12.69 -3.65
N ILE A 254 7.05 -11.38 -3.78
CA ILE A 254 6.18 -10.80 -4.79
C ILE A 254 6.90 -10.74 -6.14
N THR A 255 6.27 -11.31 -7.15
CA THR A 255 6.75 -11.28 -8.54
C THR A 255 5.84 -10.42 -9.43
N GLY A 256 6.16 -10.38 -10.72
CA GLY A 256 5.29 -9.77 -11.72
C GLY A 256 3.85 -10.29 -11.65
N THR A 257 2.93 -9.46 -12.12
CA THR A 257 1.49 -9.74 -12.18
C THR A 257 1.19 -10.99 -13.01
N LEU A 258 0.21 -11.77 -12.56
CA LEU A 258 -0.24 -12.97 -13.27
C LEU A 258 -1.13 -12.61 -14.45
N LYS A 259 -2.08 -11.68 -14.23
CA LYS A 259 -3.12 -11.34 -15.20
C LYS A 259 -3.34 -9.85 -15.34
N GLU A 260 -3.51 -9.13 -14.24
CA GLU A 260 -4.00 -7.75 -14.26
C GLU A 260 -2.99 -6.74 -13.70
N PRO A 261 -3.04 -5.47 -14.14
CA PRO A 261 -3.71 -4.97 -15.35
C PRO A 261 -2.95 -5.30 -16.64
N LEU A 262 -1.71 -5.75 -16.51
CA LEU A 262 -0.81 -6.11 -17.60
C LEU A 262 -0.05 -7.35 -17.18
N VAL A 263 -0.05 -8.42 -17.97
CA VAL A 263 0.62 -9.69 -17.64
C VAL A 263 2.12 -9.51 -17.49
N GLY A 264 2.71 -10.08 -16.44
CA GLY A 264 4.15 -10.07 -16.19
C GLY A 264 4.73 -8.70 -15.83
N TRP A 265 3.89 -7.71 -15.54
CA TRP A 265 4.36 -6.36 -15.26
C TRP A 265 5.06 -6.29 -13.92
N ILE A 266 6.24 -5.65 -13.95
CA ILE A 266 7.06 -5.35 -12.78
C ILE A 266 7.93 -4.13 -13.05
N ASP A 267 8.26 -3.36 -12.01
CA ASP A 267 9.04 -2.11 -12.10
C ASP A 267 10.21 -2.03 -11.13
N ASN A 268 10.63 -3.16 -10.56
CA ASN A 268 11.73 -3.27 -9.61
C ASN A 268 12.56 -4.54 -9.85
N PHE A 269 13.76 -4.58 -9.26
CA PHE A 269 14.70 -5.70 -9.33
C PHE A 269 14.88 -6.42 -7.99
N TYR A 270 13.93 -6.27 -7.05
CA TYR A 270 14.09 -6.84 -5.73
C TYR A 270 13.86 -8.36 -5.74
N GLY A 271 14.71 -9.08 -5.00
CA GLY A 271 14.57 -10.53 -4.78
C GLY A 271 14.54 -11.36 -6.07
N PRO A 272 13.56 -12.26 -6.25
CA PRO A 272 13.45 -13.11 -7.45
C PRO A 272 13.42 -12.35 -8.78
N ASN A 273 12.97 -11.09 -8.76
CA ASN A 273 12.83 -10.30 -9.99
C ASN A 273 14.20 -9.89 -10.56
N GLY A 274 15.17 -9.60 -9.68
CA GLY A 274 16.55 -9.37 -10.09
C GLY A 274 17.19 -10.63 -10.69
N LEU A 275 16.88 -11.80 -10.11
CA LEU A 275 17.34 -13.10 -10.64
C LEU A 275 16.80 -13.35 -12.05
N VAL A 276 15.49 -13.21 -12.25
CA VAL A 276 14.84 -13.39 -13.56
C VAL A 276 15.41 -12.42 -14.59
N ALA A 277 15.60 -11.15 -14.22
CA ALA A 277 16.19 -10.16 -15.11
C ALA A 277 17.65 -10.50 -15.49
N GLY A 278 18.46 -10.91 -14.51
CA GLY A 278 19.85 -11.32 -14.74
C GLY A 278 19.98 -12.50 -15.69
N VAL A 279 19.11 -13.51 -15.54
CA VAL A 279 19.02 -14.67 -16.43
C VAL A 279 18.54 -14.24 -17.83
N GLY A 280 17.46 -13.46 -17.91
CA GLY A 280 16.88 -13.01 -19.17
C GLY A 280 17.82 -12.14 -20.01
N MET A 281 18.70 -11.37 -19.37
CA MET A 281 19.75 -10.58 -20.04
C MET A 281 21.00 -11.39 -20.40
N GLY A 282 21.11 -12.65 -19.96
CA GLY A 282 22.30 -13.48 -20.14
C GLY A 282 23.49 -13.09 -19.26
N LEU A 283 23.31 -12.18 -18.29
CA LEU A 283 24.34 -11.75 -17.34
C LEU A 283 24.58 -12.79 -16.25
N LEU A 284 23.52 -13.48 -15.82
CA LEU A 284 23.60 -14.56 -14.85
C LEU A 284 23.45 -15.92 -15.55
N LYS A 285 24.55 -16.66 -15.63
CA LYS A 285 24.60 -17.97 -16.32
C LYS A 285 24.44 -19.16 -15.37
N THR A 286 24.82 -18.98 -14.11
CA THR A 286 24.75 -20.01 -13.07
C THR A 286 24.28 -19.37 -11.77
N PHE A 287 23.51 -20.13 -10.99
CA PHE A 287 23.03 -19.72 -9.67
C PHE A 287 23.15 -20.91 -8.73
N PHE A 288 23.75 -20.70 -7.56
CA PHE A 288 23.86 -21.75 -6.56
C PHE A 288 22.50 -21.91 -5.86
N ASN A 289 21.85 -23.05 -6.08
CA ASN A 289 20.56 -23.37 -5.45
C ASN A 289 20.56 -24.79 -4.89
N LYS A 290 19.83 -24.99 -3.80
CA LYS A 290 19.46 -26.33 -3.30
C LYS A 290 18.13 -26.71 -3.95
N GLY A 291 18.17 -27.62 -4.92
CA GLY A 291 17.01 -27.98 -5.75
C GLY A 291 15.81 -28.54 -4.97
N GLU A 292 16.01 -29.05 -3.76
CA GLU A 292 14.92 -29.49 -2.89
C GLU A 292 14.11 -28.35 -2.25
N LEU A 293 14.62 -27.11 -2.24
CA LEU A 293 13.94 -25.99 -1.61
C LEU A 293 12.84 -25.44 -2.52
N LYS A 294 11.63 -25.30 -1.97
CA LYS A 294 10.50 -24.66 -2.65
C LYS A 294 10.53 -23.16 -2.39
N SER A 295 10.48 -22.36 -3.46
CA SER A 295 10.34 -20.91 -3.35
C SER A 295 8.87 -20.52 -3.34
N GLU A 296 8.45 -19.83 -2.29
CA GLU A 296 7.09 -19.30 -2.15
C GLU A 296 7.01 -17.94 -2.84
N ILE A 297 6.45 -17.92 -4.05
CA ILE A 297 6.25 -16.71 -4.86
C ILE A 297 4.76 -16.41 -5.00
N ILE A 298 4.42 -15.12 -5.01
CA ILE A 298 3.04 -14.67 -5.21
C ILE A 298 2.98 -13.53 -6.25
N PRO A 299 2.13 -13.62 -7.28
CA PRO A 299 1.91 -12.53 -8.22
C PRO A 299 1.37 -11.26 -7.56
N GLY A 300 1.88 -10.10 -7.97
CA GLY A 300 1.51 -8.81 -7.37
C GLY A 300 0.01 -8.47 -7.43
N ASP A 301 -0.69 -8.88 -8.49
CA ASP A 301 -2.13 -8.66 -8.65
C ASP A 301 -2.98 -9.51 -7.69
N LEU A 302 -2.53 -10.72 -7.35
CA LEU A 302 -3.17 -11.52 -6.31
C LEU A 302 -2.98 -10.91 -4.92
N VAL A 303 -1.78 -10.37 -4.65
CA VAL A 303 -1.53 -9.61 -3.40
C VAL A 303 -2.47 -8.41 -3.30
N ILE A 304 -2.66 -7.65 -4.38
CA ILE A 304 -3.58 -6.51 -4.37
C ILE A 304 -5.03 -6.92 -4.15
N ASN A 305 -5.49 -8.01 -4.78
CA ASN A 305 -6.83 -8.53 -4.52
C ASN A 305 -7.00 -8.85 -3.03
N GLY A 306 -6.02 -9.55 -2.42
CA GLY A 306 -6.02 -9.85 -0.99
C GLY A 306 -6.02 -8.60 -0.10
N ILE A 307 -5.23 -7.57 -0.45
CA ILE A 307 -5.18 -6.29 0.28
C ILE A 307 -6.52 -5.56 0.24
N ILE A 308 -7.20 -5.54 -0.91
CA ILE A 308 -8.53 -4.91 -1.06
C ILE A 308 -9.57 -5.69 -0.26
N VAL A 309 -9.56 -7.02 -0.34
CA VAL A 309 -10.48 -7.87 0.44
C VAL A 309 -10.22 -7.71 1.94
N ALA A 310 -8.96 -7.62 2.38
CA ALA A 310 -8.61 -7.45 3.79
C ALA A 310 -9.07 -6.12 4.39
N ALA A 311 -9.21 -5.06 3.58
CA ALA A 311 -9.80 -3.80 4.05
C ALA A 311 -11.32 -3.93 4.22
N TYR A 312 -11.98 -4.63 3.29
CA TYR A 312 -13.40 -4.95 3.39
C TYR A 312 -13.69 -5.78 4.64
N ASP A 313 -12.96 -6.88 4.84
CA ASP A 313 -13.18 -7.86 5.91
C ASP A 313 -13.15 -7.25 7.32
N VAL A 314 -12.20 -6.35 7.60
CA VAL A 314 -12.10 -5.69 8.92
C VAL A 314 -12.98 -4.46 9.08
N GLY A 315 -13.56 -3.97 7.98
CA GLY A 315 -14.32 -2.72 7.94
C GLY A 315 -15.83 -2.88 7.87
N VAL A 316 -16.33 -4.12 7.87
CA VAL A 316 -17.77 -4.47 7.85
C VAL A 316 -18.24 -5.11 9.14
#